data_AF-A0A5D6YGE5-F1
#
_entry.id   AF-A0A5D6YGE5-F1
#
_cell.length_a   1.000
_cell.length_b   1.000
_cell.length_c   1.000
_cell.angle_alpha   90.00
_cell.angle_beta   90.00
_cell.angle_gamma   90.00
#
_symmetry.space_group_name_H-M   'P 1'
#
loop_
_entity.id
_entity.type
_entity.pdbx_description
1 polymer ?
#
loop_
_entity_poly.entity_id
_entity_poly.type
_entity_poly.pdbx_seq_one_letter_code
_entity_poly.pdbx_strand_id
1 'polypeptide(L)'
;MAQDLVTTDSTGRPIEDPRLATTVVICLRGSKANQLGTPVTRVLMKSGHPFICPVLGAILLLQSRRGLPRSIPAAVYADINRSPACVDAARVNHIIKRAAIAVGADPARYGSHSLRSGAATHLYRAEVDSLTVQLHSQWASDAYKLYISICAEMVASLSAKMACGPRRDTTLQRGA
;
A
#
# COMPACT_ATOMS: atom_id res chain seq x y z
N MET A 1 17.28 12.68 6.70
CA MET A 1 16.08 12.07 7.31
C MET A 1 14.94 13.06 7.25
N ALA A 2 13.71 12.62 6.98
CA ALA A 2 12.53 13.46 7.18
C ALA A 2 11.97 13.17 8.58
N GLN A 3 11.38 14.14 9.25
CA GLN A 3 10.85 13.95 10.62
C GLN A 3 9.78 12.86 10.67
N ASP A 4 8.97 12.74 9.63
CA ASP A 4 7.84 11.81 9.53
C ASP A 4 8.22 10.44 8.94
N LEU A 5 9.50 10.20 8.62
CA LEU A 5 9.94 8.98 7.94
C LEU A 5 11.31 8.52 8.44
N VAL A 6 11.34 7.34 9.07
CA VAL A 6 12.55 6.73 9.62
C VAL A 6 12.70 5.31 9.09
N THR A 7 13.91 4.95 8.67
CA THR A 7 14.29 3.55 8.38
C THR A 7 14.98 2.95 9.60
N THR A 8 14.64 1.71 9.93
CA THR A 8 15.19 0.99 11.09
C THR A 8 15.71 -0.40 10.72
N ASP A 9 16.56 -0.94 11.58
CA ASP A 9 16.93 -2.35 11.54
C ASP A 9 15.83 -3.26 12.12
N SER A 10 16.14 -4.56 12.21
CA SER A 10 15.24 -5.59 12.71
C SER A 10 14.91 -5.45 14.20
N THR A 11 15.72 -4.69 14.94
CA THR A 11 15.54 -4.41 16.37
C THR A 11 14.79 -3.09 16.61
N GLY A 12 14.41 -2.39 15.55
CA GLY A 12 13.72 -1.10 15.61
C GLY A 12 14.64 0.10 15.81
N ARG A 13 15.96 -0.07 15.73
CA ARG A 13 16.92 1.04 15.87
C ARG A 13 17.01 1.83 14.57
N PRO A 14 16.99 3.18 14.61
CA PRO A 14 17.23 4.00 13.43
C PRO A 14 18.59 3.69 12.80
N ILE A 15 18.63 3.58 11.48
CA ILE A 15 19.86 3.29 10.72
C ILE A 15 20.16 4.43 9.74
N GLU A 16 21.44 4.71 9.56
CA GLU A 16 21.93 5.63 8.53
C GLU A 16 22.32 4.92 7.25
N ASP A 17 22.91 3.71 7.34
CA ASP A 17 23.25 2.89 6.18
C ASP A 17 22.00 2.21 5.61
N PRO A 18 21.52 2.63 4.42
CA PRO A 18 20.30 2.08 3.84
C PRO A 18 20.33 0.56 3.59
N ARG A 19 21.52 -0.04 3.47
CA ARG A 19 21.68 -1.48 3.22
C ARG A 19 21.22 -2.33 4.41
N LEU A 20 21.29 -1.77 5.61
CA LEU A 20 20.90 -2.42 6.87
C LEU A 20 19.42 -2.23 7.20
N ALA A 21 18.69 -1.43 6.42
CA ALA A 21 17.27 -1.18 6.65
C ALA A 21 16.44 -2.44 6.39
N THR A 22 15.66 -2.85 7.39
CA THR A 22 14.67 -3.93 7.28
C THR A 22 13.24 -3.42 7.39
N THR A 23 13.07 -2.23 7.97
CA THR A 23 11.77 -1.67 8.31
C THR A 23 11.75 -0.17 8.04
N VAL A 24 10.58 0.35 7.68
CA VAL A 24 10.30 1.78 7.62
C VAL A 24 9.14 2.11 8.55
N VAL A 25 9.31 3.19 9.30
CA VAL A 25 8.32 3.79 10.17
C VAL A 25 7.90 5.13 9.58
N ILE A 26 6.60 5.28 9.34
CA ILE A 26 5.99 6.47 8.74
C ILE A 26 5.03 7.06 9.77
N CYS A 27 5.23 8.34 10.13
CA CYS A 27 4.29 9.09 10.95
C CYS A 27 3.35 9.89 10.04
N LEU A 28 2.08 9.51 10.01
CA LEU A 28 1.03 10.24 9.31
C LEU A 28 0.41 11.26 10.27
N ARG A 29 0.88 12.51 10.22
CA ARG A 29 0.38 13.61 11.06
C ARG A 29 -1.11 13.88 10.89
N GLY A 30 -1.65 13.62 9.70
CA GLY A 30 -3.06 13.73 9.39
C GLY A 30 -3.39 12.97 8.12
N SER A 31 -4.65 12.59 7.95
CA SER A 31 -5.13 11.94 6.73
C SER A 31 -6.53 12.42 6.39
N LYS A 32 -7.03 12.11 5.18
CA LYS A 32 -8.43 12.41 4.82
C LYS A 32 -9.43 11.81 5.82
N ALA A 33 -9.12 10.64 6.38
CA ALA A 33 -9.98 9.98 7.36
C ALA A 33 -9.69 10.39 8.81
N ASN A 34 -8.64 11.19 9.04
CA ASN A 34 -8.16 11.61 10.35
C ASN A 34 -7.62 13.04 10.25
N GLN A 35 -8.49 13.98 9.87
CA GLN A 35 -8.08 15.36 9.57
C GLN A 35 -7.71 16.15 10.84
N LEU A 36 -8.30 15.81 11.99
CA LEU A 36 -8.11 16.48 13.27
C LEU A 36 -7.67 15.53 14.41
N GLY A 37 -7.48 14.24 14.12
CA GLY A 37 -7.15 13.28 15.17
C GLY A 37 -5.65 13.02 15.30
N THR A 38 -5.33 12.11 16.22
CA THR A 38 -3.95 11.82 16.63
C THR A 38 -3.11 11.30 15.46
N PRO A 39 -1.84 11.72 15.33
CA PRO A 39 -0.93 11.16 14.33
C PRO A 39 -0.89 9.63 14.39
N VAL A 40 -0.88 9.02 13.22
CA VAL A 40 -0.92 7.57 13.07
C VAL A 40 0.43 7.07 12.58
N THR A 41 1.04 6.16 13.33
CA THR A 41 2.29 5.51 12.91
C THR A 41 2.02 4.26 12.07
N ARG A 42 2.76 4.08 10.99
CA ARG A 42 2.74 2.89 10.14
C ARG A 42 4.13 2.29 10.06
N VAL A 43 4.19 1.00 10.35
CA VAL A 43 5.41 0.20 10.26
C VAL A 43 5.26 -0.72 9.07
N LEU A 44 6.18 -0.65 8.11
CA LEU A 44 6.22 -1.50 6.94
C LEU A 44 7.58 -2.18 6.86
N MET A 45 7.59 -3.48 6.56
CA MET A 45 8.80 -4.27 6.48
C MET A 45 9.26 -4.46 5.04
N LYS A 46 10.53 -4.83 4.87
CA LYS A 46 11.11 -5.20 3.58
C LYS A 46 10.33 -6.38 3.00
N SER A 47 9.74 -6.21 1.82
CA SER A 47 8.94 -7.25 1.15
C SER A 47 9.76 -8.32 0.43
N GLY A 48 11.07 -8.11 0.24
CA GLY A 48 11.91 -8.97 -0.60
C GLY A 48 11.75 -8.75 -2.12
N HIS A 49 10.71 -8.03 -2.56
CA HIS A 49 10.51 -7.73 -3.98
C HIS A 49 11.50 -6.66 -4.46
N PRO A 50 12.11 -6.80 -5.65
CA PRO A 50 13.11 -5.84 -6.16
C PRO A 50 12.59 -4.43 -6.46
N PHE A 51 11.27 -4.22 -6.47
CA PHE A 51 10.64 -2.98 -6.95
C PHE A 51 9.49 -2.57 -6.04
N ILE A 52 8.65 -3.52 -5.63
CA ILE A 52 7.50 -3.29 -4.74
C ILE A 52 7.95 -3.52 -3.29
N CYS A 53 8.86 -2.68 -2.81
CA CYS A 53 9.39 -2.75 -1.46
C CYS A 53 9.23 -1.41 -0.74
N PRO A 54 8.50 -1.35 0.39
CA PRO A 54 8.26 -0.09 1.10
C PRO A 54 9.55 0.48 1.69
N VAL A 55 10.48 -0.37 2.14
CA VAL A 55 11.80 0.04 2.64
C VAL A 55 12.63 0.64 1.51
N LEU A 56 12.64 0.01 0.32
CA LEU A 56 13.31 0.57 -0.86
C LEU A 56 12.71 1.92 -1.24
N GLY A 57 11.38 2.02 -1.29
CA GLY A 57 10.68 3.28 -1.60
C GLY A 57 11.03 4.39 -0.61
N ALA A 58 11.10 4.07 0.68
CA ALA A 58 11.51 5.01 1.72
C ALA A 58 12.96 5.48 1.54
N ILE A 59 13.88 4.57 1.24
CA ILE A 59 15.29 4.91 0.97
C ILE A 59 15.39 5.86 -0.23
N LEU A 60 14.71 5.54 -1.35
CA LEU A 60 14.73 6.37 -2.55
C LEU A 60 14.16 7.77 -2.28
N LEU A 61 13.09 7.85 -1.49
CA LEU A 61 12.50 9.12 -1.07
C LEU A 61 13.45 9.90 -0.15
N LEU A 62 14.13 9.26 0.80
CA LEU A 62 15.13 9.91 1.66
C LEU A 62 16.35 10.39 0.87
N GLN A 63 16.74 9.67 -0.18
CA GLN A 63 17.82 10.06 -1.09
C GLN A 63 17.43 11.26 -1.96
N SER A 64 16.22 11.27 -2.53
CA SER A 64 15.75 12.34 -3.42
C SER A 64 15.57 13.69 -2.72
N ARG A 65 15.44 13.69 -1.39
CA ARG A 65 15.33 14.91 -0.57
C ARG A 65 16.61 15.30 0.17
N ARG A 66 17.76 14.73 -0.18
CA ARG A 66 19.05 15.11 0.45
C ARG A 66 19.26 16.63 0.35
N GLY A 67 19.64 17.25 1.47
CA GLY A 67 19.84 18.70 1.57
C GLY A 67 18.59 19.50 1.93
N LEU A 68 17.40 18.89 1.97
CA LEU A 68 16.18 19.58 2.42
C LEU A 68 15.99 19.52 3.95
N PRO A 69 15.36 20.53 4.57
CA PRO A 69 15.09 20.54 6.01
C PRO A 69 14.27 19.32 6.46
N ARG A 70 14.51 18.83 7.68
CA ARG A 70 13.80 17.65 8.22
C ARG A 70 12.31 17.90 8.48
N SER A 71 11.92 19.15 8.73
CA SER A 71 10.58 19.56 9.14
C SER A 71 9.55 19.57 8.01
N ILE A 72 9.99 19.62 6.75
CA ILE A 72 9.08 19.62 5.60
C ILE A 72 8.51 18.21 5.36
N PRO A 73 7.31 18.10 4.75
CA PRO A 73 6.63 16.82 4.56
C PRO A 73 7.45 15.80 3.78
N ALA A 74 7.35 14.52 4.16
CA ALA A 74 8.13 13.42 3.57
C ALA A 74 7.96 13.27 2.04
N ALA A 75 6.89 13.76 1.43
CA ALA A 75 6.70 13.70 -0.03
C ALA A 75 7.44 14.79 -0.84
N VAL A 76 8.21 15.67 -0.20
CA VAL A 76 8.98 16.75 -0.86
C VAL A 76 10.40 16.31 -1.24
N TYR A 77 10.81 16.50 -2.49
CA TYR A 77 12.15 16.17 -2.98
C TYR A 77 12.85 17.40 -3.58
N ALA A 78 14.16 17.34 -3.79
CA ALA A 78 14.90 18.39 -4.47
C ALA A 78 14.85 18.13 -5.98
N ASP A 79 14.28 19.07 -6.75
CA ASP A 79 14.24 18.97 -8.20
C ASP A 79 15.60 19.22 -8.86
N ILE A 80 15.64 19.23 -10.19
CA ILE A 80 16.88 19.43 -10.96
C ILE A 80 17.55 20.78 -10.67
N ASN A 81 16.77 21.78 -10.27
CA ASN A 81 17.25 23.11 -9.90
C ASN A 81 17.56 23.22 -8.40
N ARG A 82 17.52 22.10 -7.67
CA ARG A 82 17.61 22.02 -6.20
C ARG A 82 16.51 22.78 -5.46
N SER A 83 15.39 23.04 -6.13
CA SER A 83 14.21 23.64 -5.53
C SER A 83 13.32 22.56 -4.91
N PRO A 84 12.65 22.84 -3.77
CA PRO A 84 11.69 21.89 -3.19
C PRO A 84 10.50 21.68 -4.12
N ALA A 85 10.24 20.43 -4.49
CA ALA A 85 9.07 20.01 -5.26
C ALA A 85 8.34 18.88 -4.54
N CYS A 86 7.02 18.78 -4.67
CA CYS A 86 6.21 17.77 -3.99
C CYS A 86 5.75 16.68 -4.95
N VAL A 87 5.67 15.44 -4.46
CA VAL A 87 4.94 14.37 -5.15
C VAL A 87 3.45 14.58 -4.90
N ASP A 88 2.76 15.18 -5.87
CA ASP A 88 1.31 15.37 -5.84
C ASP A 88 0.54 14.24 -6.53
N ALA A 89 -0.78 14.23 -6.33
CA ALA A 89 -1.67 13.22 -6.90
C ALA A 89 -1.74 13.28 -8.43
N ALA A 90 -1.60 14.45 -9.05
CA ALA A 90 -1.63 14.60 -10.50
C ALA A 90 -0.41 13.95 -11.16
N ARG A 91 0.77 14.14 -10.57
CA ARG A 91 2.02 13.50 -10.99
C ARG A 91 1.94 11.98 -10.85
N VAL A 92 1.45 11.48 -9.71
CA VAL A 92 1.24 10.03 -9.51
C VAL A 92 0.28 9.46 -10.54
N ASN A 93 -0.86 10.14 -10.78
CA ASN A 93 -1.81 9.75 -11.81
C ASN A 93 -1.18 9.71 -13.20
N HIS A 94 -0.39 10.73 -13.56
CA HIS A 94 0.29 10.80 -14.84
C HIS A 94 1.26 9.62 -15.04
N ILE A 95 2.06 9.30 -14.02
CA ILE A 95 3.00 8.17 -14.07
C ILE A 95 2.26 6.84 -14.23
N ILE A 96 1.18 6.63 -13.48
CA ILE A 96 0.36 5.40 -13.57
C ILE A 96 -0.23 5.24 -14.97
N LYS A 97 -0.79 6.32 -15.55
CA LYS A 97 -1.34 6.28 -16.91
C LYS A 97 -0.27 6.01 -17.96
N ARG A 98 0.92 6.59 -17.82
CA ARG A 98 2.06 6.27 -18.69
C ARG A 98 2.48 4.80 -18.59
N ALA A 99 2.50 4.25 -17.38
CA ALA A 99 2.78 2.83 -17.18
C ALA A 99 1.72 1.94 -17.83
N ALA A 100 0.43 2.31 -17.75
CA ALA A 100 -0.66 1.59 -18.43
C ALA A 100 -0.46 1.57 -19.95
N ILE A 101 -0.13 2.71 -20.57
CA ILE A 101 0.18 2.79 -22.00
C ILE A 101 1.36 1.88 -22.36
N ALA A 102 2.42 1.89 -21.56
CA ALA A 102 3.62 1.09 -21.83
C ALA A 102 3.38 -0.43 -21.82
N VAL A 103 2.33 -0.89 -21.13
CA VAL A 103 1.92 -2.30 -21.10
C VAL A 103 0.72 -2.60 -22.01
N GLY A 104 0.33 -1.66 -22.88
CA GLY A 104 -0.78 -1.83 -23.82
C GLY A 104 -2.18 -1.78 -23.19
N ALA A 105 -2.30 -1.25 -21.97
CA ALA A 105 -3.58 -1.10 -21.29
C ALA A 105 -4.19 0.28 -21.51
N ASP A 106 -5.53 0.39 -21.45
CA ASP A 106 -6.23 1.67 -21.60
C ASP A 106 -5.99 2.59 -20.39
N PRO A 107 -5.27 3.73 -20.54
CA PRO A 107 -4.96 4.63 -19.45
C PRO A 107 -6.18 5.30 -18.81
N ALA A 108 -7.34 5.33 -19.48
CA ALA A 108 -8.57 5.86 -18.88
C ALA A 108 -9.05 5.01 -17.68
N ARG A 109 -8.66 3.73 -17.64
CA ARG A 109 -9.01 2.78 -16.58
C ARG A 109 -8.06 2.81 -15.39
N TYR A 110 -6.96 3.56 -15.47
CA TYR A 110 -5.92 3.58 -14.44
C TYR A 110 -5.68 4.97 -13.84
N GLY A 111 -5.42 4.98 -12.54
CA GLY A 111 -5.06 6.16 -11.77
C GLY A 111 -4.64 5.80 -10.34
N SER A 112 -4.56 6.79 -9.47
CA SER A 112 -4.14 6.63 -8.07
C SER A 112 -5.05 5.68 -7.30
N HIS A 113 -6.34 5.66 -7.62
CA HIS A 113 -7.30 4.69 -7.04
C HIS A 113 -7.00 3.25 -7.43
N SER A 114 -6.41 3.00 -8.60
CA SER A 114 -6.03 1.65 -9.04
C SER A 114 -5.00 1.00 -8.11
N LEU A 115 -4.16 1.79 -7.43
CA LEU A 115 -3.25 1.27 -6.40
C LEU A 115 -4.03 0.69 -5.22
N ARG A 116 -5.12 1.34 -4.78
CA ARG A 116 -5.96 0.83 -3.70
C ARG A 116 -6.73 -0.42 -4.13
N SER A 117 -7.35 -0.39 -5.31
CA SER A 117 -8.10 -1.54 -5.83
C SER A 117 -7.19 -2.74 -6.07
N GLY A 118 -6.01 -2.51 -6.66
CA GLY A 118 -5.00 -3.53 -6.88
C GLY A 118 -4.50 -4.14 -5.58
N ALA A 119 -4.17 -3.32 -4.57
CA ALA A 119 -3.73 -3.80 -3.26
C ALA A 119 -4.81 -4.64 -2.56
N ALA A 120 -6.06 -4.15 -2.50
CA ALA A 120 -7.16 -4.89 -1.88
C ALA A 120 -7.43 -6.23 -2.59
N THR A 121 -7.43 -6.22 -3.93
CA THR A 121 -7.61 -7.43 -4.74
C THR A 121 -6.46 -8.42 -4.52
N HIS A 122 -5.21 -7.95 -4.44
CA HIS A 122 -4.05 -8.81 -4.22
C HIS A 122 -4.06 -9.45 -2.82
N LEU A 123 -4.42 -8.68 -1.78
CA LEU A 123 -4.56 -9.22 -0.42
C LEU A 123 -5.69 -10.25 -0.33
N TYR A 124 -6.82 -9.98 -0.98
CA TYR A 124 -7.92 -10.95 -1.05
C TYR A 124 -7.50 -12.24 -1.76
N ARG A 125 -6.77 -12.14 -2.89
CA ARG A 125 -6.21 -13.29 -3.61
C ARG A 125 -5.21 -14.11 -2.79
N ALA A 126 -4.47 -13.44 -1.90
CA ALA A 126 -3.56 -14.08 -0.97
C ALA A 126 -4.26 -14.67 0.25
N GLU A 127 -5.59 -14.71 0.26
CA GLU A 127 -6.44 -15.23 1.34
C GLU A 127 -6.15 -14.55 2.70
N VAL A 128 -5.69 -13.29 2.67
CA VAL A 128 -5.55 -12.46 3.88
C VAL A 128 -6.94 -12.15 4.43
N ASP A 129 -7.10 -12.28 5.74
CA ASP A 129 -8.39 -12.06 6.38
C ASP A 129 -8.89 -10.62 6.21
N SER A 130 -10.21 -10.49 6.14
CA SER A 130 -10.91 -9.23 5.92
C SER A 130 -10.57 -8.15 6.94
N LEU A 131 -10.40 -8.53 8.21
CA LEU A 131 -10.11 -7.60 9.30
C LEU A 131 -8.69 -7.03 9.14
N THR A 132 -7.71 -7.87 8.81
CA THR A 132 -6.34 -7.44 8.50
C THR A 132 -6.32 -6.52 7.28
N VAL A 133 -7.04 -6.85 6.20
CA VAL A 133 -7.14 -5.95 5.02
C VAL A 133 -7.71 -4.59 5.41
N GLN A 134 -8.78 -4.58 6.19
CA GLN A 134 -9.47 -3.36 6.64
C GLN A 134 -8.56 -2.50 7.53
N LEU A 135 -7.92 -3.10 8.55
CA LEU A 135 -7.04 -2.42 9.49
C LEU A 135 -5.77 -1.89 8.79
N HIS A 136 -5.14 -2.72 7.95
CA HIS A 136 -3.95 -2.35 7.21
C HIS A 136 -4.22 -1.17 6.27
N SER A 137 -5.35 -1.21 5.55
CA SER A 137 -5.73 -0.21 4.54
C SER A 137 -6.45 1.03 5.10
N GLN A 138 -6.63 1.09 6.43
CA GLN A 138 -7.27 2.20 7.17
C GLN A 138 -8.70 2.51 6.70
N TRP A 139 -9.47 1.46 6.44
CA TRP A 139 -10.89 1.62 6.14
C TRP A 139 -11.72 1.57 7.43
N ALA A 140 -12.44 2.65 7.73
CA ALA A 140 -13.32 2.72 8.90
C ALA A 140 -14.56 1.81 8.78
N SER A 141 -14.87 1.36 7.57
CA SER A 141 -16.03 0.53 7.26
C SER A 141 -15.70 -0.53 6.20
N ASP A 142 -16.69 -1.35 5.86
CA ASP A 142 -16.64 -2.34 4.80
C ASP A 142 -16.50 -1.78 3.38
N ALA A 143 -16.29 -0.46 3.21
CA ALA A 143 -16.07 0.20 1.93
C ALA A 143 -14.93 -0.43 1.10
N TYR A 144 -14.00 -1.15 1.74
CA TYR A 144 -12.94 -1.88 1.06
C TYR A 144 -13.43 -2.97 0.11
N LYS A 145 -14.59 -3.57 0.38
CA LYS A 145 -15.15 -4.63 -0.45
C LYS A 145 -15.40 -4.15 -1.89
N LEU A 146 -15.73 -2.87 -2.06
CA LEU A 146 -15.92 -2.23 -3.37
C LEU A 146 -14.63 -2.09 -4.18
N TYR A 147 -13.47 -2.23 -3.53
CA TYR A 147 -12.15 -2.13 -4.17
C TYR A 147 -11.64 -3.50 -4.63
N ILE A 148 -12.27 -4.60 -4.24
CA ILE A 148 -11.89 -5.95 -4.65
C ILE A 148 -12.51 -6.24 -6.02
N SER A 149 -11.67 -6.51 -7.01
CA SER A 149 -12.11 -6.90 -8.35
C SER A 149 -11.95 -8.40 -8.54
N ILE A 150 -13.00 -9.07 -9.00
CA ILE A 150 -12.93 -10.48 -9.35
C ILE A 150 -12.30 -10.63 -10.73
N CYS A 151 -11.14 -11.29 -10.80
CA CYS A 151 -10.46 -11.63 -12.04
C CYS A 151 -10.77 -13.07 -12.47
N ALA A 152 -10.49 -13.39 -13.74
CA ALA A 152 -10.84 -14.68 -14.34
C ALA A 152 -10.28 -15.88 -13.57
N GLU A 153 -9.07 -15.77 -13.04
CA GLU A 153 -8.43 -16.81 -12.24
C GLU A 153 -9.17 -17.07 -10.92
N MET A 154 -9.71 -16.02 -10.30
CA MET A 154 -10.54 -16.16 -9.10
C MET A 154 -11.88 -16.80 -9.43
N VAL A 155 -12.49 -16.46 -10.56
CA VAL A 155 -13.71 -17.13 -11.02
C VAL A 155 -13.46 -18.61 -11.23
N ALA A 156 -12.38 -18.99 -11.92
CA ALA A 156 -12.03 -20.39 -12.14
C ALA A 156 -11.82 -21.17 -10.83
N SER A 157 -11.07 -20.58 -9.89
CA SER A 157 -10.87 -21.16 -8.54
C SER A 157 -12.18 -21.29 -7.78
N LEU A 158 -13.04 -20.26 -7.83
CA LEU A 158 -14.36 -20.28 -7.20
C LEU A 158 -15.25 -21.37 -7.80
N SER A 159 -15.32 -21.50 -9.12
CA SER A 159 -16.07 -22.55 -9.80
C SER A 159 -15.62 -23.95 -9.37
N ALA A 160 -14.31 -24.18 -9.27
CA ALA A 160 -13.78 -25.45 -8.78
C ALA A 160 -14.16 -25.72 -7.31
N LYS A 161 -14.04 -24.70 -6.44
CA LYS A 161 -14.47 -24.79 -5.02
C LYS A 161 -15.98 -25.02 -4.90
N MET A 162 -16.81 -24.44 -5.77
CA MET A 162 -18.26 -24.66 -5.79
C MET A 162 -18.62 -26.09 -6.18
N ALA A 163 -17.90 -26.69 -7.13
CA ALA A 163 -18.14 -28.06 -7.56
C ALA A 163 -17.63 -29.12 -6.55
N CYS A 164 -16.48 -28.85 -5.91
CA CYS A 164 -15.74 -29.82 -5.09
C CYS A 164 -15.71 -29.49 -3.59
N GLY A 165 -16.49 -28.50 -3.13
CA GLY A 165 -16.52 -28.10 -1.73
C GLY A 165 -16.93 -29.28 -0.83
N PRO A 166 -16.30 -29.46 0.35
CA PRO A 166 -16.64 -30.55 1.25
C PRO A 166 -18.12 -30.47 1.61
N ARG A 167 -18.90 -31.46 1.15
CA ARG A 167 -20.25 -31.72 1.65
C ARG A 167 -20.10 -32.23 3.07
N ARG A 168 -19.97 -31.33 4.03
CA ARG A 168 -20.33 -31.69 5.39
C ARG A 168 -21.84 -31.85 5.35
N ASP A 169 -22.32 -33.07 5.59
CA ASP A 169 -23.72 -33.33 5.85
C ASP A 169 -24.12 -32.47 7.05
N THR A 170 -24.66 -31.28 6.78
CA THR A 170 -25.39 -30.53 7.80
C THR A 170 -26.68 -31.29 8.03
N THR A 171 -26.62 -32.26 8.93
CA THR A 171 -27.82 -32.73 9.61
C THR A 171 -28.40 -31.49 10.29
N LEU A 172 -29.41 -30.89 9.67
CA LEU A 172 -30.24 -29.87 10.30
C LEU A 172 -30.71 -30.46 11.63
N GLN A 173 -30.13 -30.02 12.75
CA GLN A 173 -30.71 -30.30 14.04
C GLN A 173 -32.06 -29.58 14.07
N ARG A 174 -33.13 -30.36 13.84
CA ARG A 174 -34.49 -29.94 14.17
C ARG A 174 -34.50 -29.75 15.68
N GLY A 175 -34.58 -28.50 16.11
CA GLY A 175 -34.76 -28.15 17.51
C GLY A 175 -35.99 -28.84 18.07
N ALA A 176 -35.83 -29.42 19.27
CA ALA A 176 -36.92 -29.79 20.16
C ALA A 176 -37.37 -28.57 20.96
#